data_AF-I3TYU7-F1
#
_entry.id   AF-I3TYU7-F1
#
_cell.length_a   1.000
_cell.length_b   1.000
_cell.length_c   1.000
_cell.angle_alpha   90.00
_cell.angle_beta   90.00
_cell.angle_gamma   90.00
#
_symmetry.space_group_name_H-M   'P 1'
#
loop_
_entity.id
_entity.type
_entity.pdbx_description
1 polymer ?
#
loop_
_entity_poly.entity_id
_entity_poly.type
_entity_poly.pdbx_seq_one_letter_code
_entity_poly.pdbx_strand_id
1 'polypeptide(L)'
;MREKLKGGNIMKKWLLLLIGMGILFTGCTSENTRTKATIETDTTIETKKSKTQSTEQTTTEMKQSVETSASSITESSSEEVKNTLWDTNKASKLETFVTQWGKTLGQEYKSYNLQNNVSLYGTPLPQAVINGDWKMAINEAPVTVQWSEDGTGHADFNLVAVYSDVETGEYLGQHVYFFGFQNGQPKVYLTQQNQGNENNYLYFNETQNQQLKQGFSDIVNGQTPQTPVVEESTQQATTTTTQSTSSSGISSWEAAKESVLNNKALWLYDSPDKNVSNTNLISTNEYMKDLMQDENGSYYSINIVTDDDGNTTMAGGKQFRVYTDGRISQRIGMTNNFQMIK
;
A
#
# COMPACT_ATOMS: atom_id res chain seq x y z
N MET A 1 -1.38 22.97 63.45
CA MET A 1 -1.50 21.99 62.35
C MET A 1 -1.63 22.77 61.04
N ARG A 2 -0.80 22.46 60.05
CA ARG A 2 -0.66 23.07 58.71
C ARG A 2 0.09 24.41 58.62
N GLU A 3 1.41 24.30 58.45
CA GLU A 3 2.20 25.29 57.73
C GLU A 3 1.87 25.24 56.23
N LYS A 4 1.67 26.41 55.62
CA LYS A 4 1.68 26.63 54.17
C LYS A 4 3.10 27.01 53.77
N LEU A 5 3.75 26.16 52.98
CA LEU A 5 5.01 26.49 52.30
C LEU A 5 4.73 27.41 51.10
N LYS A 6 5.49 28.50 51.08
CA LYS A 6 5.49 29.60 50.11
C LYS A 6 6.12 29.17 48.78
N GLY A 7 5.54 29.67 47.70
CA GLY A 7 6.10 29.59 46.35
C GLY A 7 7.40 30.40 46.22
N GLY A 8 8.40 29.75 45.62
CA GLY A 8 9.67 30.32 45.19
C GLY A 8 9.60 30.76 43.73
N ASN A 9 10.11 31.96 43.50
CA ASN A 9 10.01 32.81 42.32
C ASN A 9 11.30 32.74 41.50
N ILE A 10 11.29 32.57 40.17
CA ILE A 10 12.37 33.09 39.30
C ILE A 10 11.85 33.46 37.90
N MET A 11 11.48 34.73 37.72
CA MET A 11 11.61 35.43 36.43
C MET A 11 13.05 35.92 36.27
N LYS A 12 13.63 35.82 35.06
CA LYS A 12 14.52 36.86 34.44
C LYS A 12 14.94 36.50 33.00
N LYS A 13 14.25 37.15 32.05
CA LYS A 13 14.73 37.90 30.86
C LYS A 13 15.96 37.41 30.06
N TRP A 14 15.78 37.26 28.74
CA TRP A 14 16.69 37.68 27.65
C TRP A 14 15.79 38.05 26.44
N LEU A 15 15.52 39.34 26.20
CA LEU A 15 16.22 40.31 25.34
C LEU A 15 16.05 40.04 23.83
N LEU A 16 15.12 40.80 23.25
CA LEU A 16 14.93 41.05 21.81
C LEU A 16 16.15 41.78 21.23
N LEU A 17 16.53 41.43 20.00
CA LEU A 17 17.40 42.26 19.17
C LEU A 17 16.87 42.27 17.73
N LEU A 18 16.22 43.38 17.37
CA LEU A 18 15.90 43.79 16.00
C LEU A 18 17.00 44.71 15.52
N ILE A 19 17.66 44.37 14.41
CA ILE A 19 18.33 45.34 13.54
C ILE A 19 17.89 44.99 12.11
N GLY A 20 17.11 45.89 11.53
CA GLY A 20 16.83 45.89 10.10
C GLY A 20 17.99 46.48 9.32
N MET A 21 18.11 46.05 8.06
CA MET A 21 18.73 46.85 7.00
C MET A 21 18.06 46.46 5.69
N GLY A 22 17.16 47.35 5.23
CA GLY A 22 16.66 47.31 3.86
C GLY A 22 17.67 47.98 2.93
N ILE A 23 17.88 47.36 1.77
CA ILE A 23 18.38 48.04 0.58
C ILE A 23 17.47 47.60 -0.58
N LEU A 24 16.72 48.57 -1.10
CA LEU A 24 16.07 48.56 -2.41
C LEU A 24 17.11 48.89 -3.48
N PHE A 25 17.05 48.24 -4.65
CA PHE A 25 17.22 48.88 -5.98
C PHE A 25 16.68 47.95 -7.10
N THR A 26 15.56 48.37 -7.67
CA THR A 26 15.13 48.44 -9.11
C THR A 26 15.76 47.58 -10.23
N GLY A 27 14.84 47.09 -11.09
CA GLY A 27 14.89 47.10 -12.58
C GLY A 27 15.35 45.79 -13.24
N CYS A 28 14.80 45.26 -14.34
CA CYS A 28 13.79 45.67 -15.33
C CYS A 28 13.13 44.38 -15.89
N THR A 29 11.81 44.26 -15.98
CA THR A 29 10.98 44.40 -17.20
C THR A 29 11.63 44.05 -18.55
N SER A 30 11.02 43.11 -19.25
CA SER A 30 11.07 42.97 -20.71
C SER A 30 9.73 42.44 -21.21
N GLU A 31 8.76 43.35 -21.40
CA GLU A 31 7.69 43.11 -22.38
C GLU A 31 8.29 43.34 -23.76
N ASN A 32 8.23 42.34 -24.64
CA ASN A 32 8.41 42.56 -26.07
C ASN A 32 7.06 42.42 -26.76
N THR A 33 6.62 43.54 -27.34
CA THR A 33 5.39 43.67 -28.10
C THR A 33 5.70 43.42 -29.58
N ARG A 34 4.97 42.46 -30.16
CA ARG A 34 4.44 42.48 -31.54
C ARG A 34 5.47 42.52 -32.69
N THR A 35 5.53 41.42 -33.44
CA THR A 35 5.57 41.53 -34.90
C THR A 35 4.66 40.47 -35.53
N LYS A 36 3.61 40.99 -36.18
CA LYS A 36 2.67 40.29 -37.03
C LYS A 36 3.35 40.09 -38.38
N ALA A 37 3.43 38.85 -38.86
CA ALA A 37 3.70 38.57 -40.27
C ALA A 37 2.76 37.43 -40.72
N THR A 38 1.68 37.86 -41.35
CA THR A 38 0.85 37.07 -42.25
C THR A 38 1.58 37.01 -43.60
N ILE A 39 1.86 35.82 -44.13
CA ILE A 39 1.80 35.53 -45.57
C ILE A 39 1.28 34.09 -45.73
N GLU A 40 0.19 33.98 -46.48
CA GLU A 40 -0.47 32.77 -46.95
C GLU A 40 0.18 32.20 -48.22
N THR A 41 -0.40 31.09 -48.69
CA THR A 41 -0.32 30.43 -50.00
C THR A 41 0.81 29.40 -50.11
N ASP A 42 0.61 28.18 -50.62
CA ASP A 42 -0.52 27.58 -51.32
C ASP A 42 -0.37 26.05 -51.25
N THR A 43 -1.46 25.33 -51.48
CA THR A 43 -1.59 24.07 -52.26
C THR A 43 -2.69 23.20 -51.67
N THR A 44 -3.89 23.45 -52.20
CA THR A 44 -5.01 22.51 -52.23
C THR A 44 -4.87 21.62 -53.46
N ILE A 45 -5.01 20.29 -53.32
CA ILE A 45 -5.45 19.39 -54.40
C ILE A 45 -6.50 18.41 -53.86
N GLU A 46 -7.70 18.61 -54.41
CA GLU A 46 -8.75 17.66 -54.83
C GLU A 46 -9.35 16.60 -53.90
N THR A 47 -10.67 16.63 -53.63
CA THR A 47 -11.82 16.17 -54.47
C THR A 47 -12.14 14.69 -54.24
N LYS A 48 -13.30 14.39 -53.62
CA LYS A 48 -14.41 13.67 -54.26
C LYS A 48 -15.66 13.57 -53.38
N LYS A 49 -16.78 13.55 -54.10
CA LYS A 49 -18.17 13.79 -53.75
C LYS A 49 -18.98 12.54 -54.09
N SER A 50 -20.00 12.23 -53.29
CA SER A 50 -21.32 11.62 -53.62
C SER A 50 -21.83 10.89 -52.36
N LYS A 51 -22.94 11.27 -51.70
CA LYS A 51 -24.36 11.44 -52.06
C LYS A 51 -25.11 10.12 -52.30
N THR A 52 -26.29 10.06 -51.65
CA THR A 52 -27.52 9.27 -51.89
C THR A 52 -27.53 7.89 -51.19
N GLN A 53 -28.59 7.38 -50.54
CA GLN A 53 -30.05 7.64 -50.51
C GLN A 53 -30.63 6.85 -49.30
N SER A 54 -31.28 7.49 -48.31
CA SER A 54 -32.74 7.51 -48.02
C SER A 54 -33.54 6.20 -48.20
N THR A 55 -34.30 5.79 -47.15
CA THR A 55 -35.75 5.45 -47.10
C THR A 55 -36.05 4.97 -45.66
N GLU A 56 -36.57 5.75 -44.71
CA GLU A 56 -37.97 6.13 -44.39
C GLU A 56 -39.00 5.01 -44.10
N GLN A 57 -39.52 5.07 -42.87
CA GLN A 57 -40.86 4.73 -42.35
C GLN A 57 -41.48 3.34 -42.54
N THR A 58 -41.98 2.78 -41.43
CA THR A 58 -43.44 2.59 -41.24
C THR A 58 -43.76 2.50 -39.74
N THR A 59 -44.54 3.47 -39.27
CA THR A 59 -45.27 3.48 -38.01
C THR A 59 -46.74 3.36 -38.38
N THR A 60 -47.48 2.40 -37.83
CA THR A 60 -48.95 2.47 -37.77
C THR A 60 -49.49 1.61 -36.64
N GLU A 61 -50.31 2.27 -35.83
CA GLU A 61 -51.06 1.83 -34.66
C GLU A 61 -52.30 1.01 -35.05
N MET A 62 -52.79 0.14 -34.15
CA MET A 62 -54.09 0.30 -33.46
C MET A 62 -54.65 -1.00 -32.84
N LYS A 63 -54.80 -0.95 -31.50
CA LYS A 63 -56.00 -1.21 -30.66
C LYS A 63 -56.73 -2.58 -30.66
N GLN A 64 -56.72 -3.17 -29.44
CA GLN A 64 -57.87 -3.42 -28.54
C GLN A 64 -58.31 -4.88 -28.23
N SER A 65 -57.96 -5.29 -26.99
CA SER A 65 -58.74 -5.95 -25.90
C SER A 65 -59.38 -7.34 -26.09
N VAL A 66 -59.15 -8.30 -25.16
CA VAL A 66 -59.95 -8.60 -23.94
C VAL A 66 -59.34 -9.80 -23.14
N GLU A 67 -59.28 -9.61 -21.81
CA GLU A 67 -59.27 -10.51 -20.63
C GLU A 67 -58.51 -11.87 -20.50
N THR A 68 -57.70 -11.88 -19.44
CA THR A 68 -57.73 -12.78 -18.25
C THR A 68 -57.53 -14.29 -18.40
N SER A 69 -56.39 -14.80 -17.91
CA SER A 69 -56.34 -15.71 -16.75
C SER A 69 -54.91 -16.13 -16.42
N ALA A 70 -54.64 -16.16 -15.12
CA ALA A 70 -53.36 -16.45 -14.50
C ALA A 70 -52.84 -17.86 -14.78
N SER A 71 -51.52 -18.00 -14.94
CA SER A 71 -50.74 -19.10 -14.37
C SER A 71 -49.28 -18.69 -14.29
N SER A 72 -48.82 -18.62 -13.05
CA SER A 72 -47.44 -18.41 -12.61
C SER A 72 -46.52 -19.46 -13.21
N ILE A 73 -45.59 -19.02 -14.05
CA ILE A 73 -44.40 -19.78 -14.39
C ILE A 73 -43.26 -19.03 -13.71
N THR A 74 -42.74 -19.61 -12.64
CA THR A 74 -41.48 -19.19 -12.02
C THR A 74 -40.38 -19.39 -13.05
N GLU A 75 -40.03 -18.33 -13.77
CA GLU A 75 -38.76 -18.27 -14.49
C GLU A 75 -37.66 -18.24 -13.42
N SER A 76 -37.12 -19.43 -13.15
CA SER A 76 -35.80 -19.56 -12.55
C SER A 76 -34.84 -18.90 -13.53
N SER A 77 -34.53 -17.63 -13.25
CA SER A 77 -33.48 -16.87 -13.91
C SER A 77 -32.17 -17.59 -13.61
N SER A 78 -31.77 -18.51 -14.49
CA SER A 78 -30.40 -18.96 -14.59
C SER A 78 -29.58 -17.74 -15.00
N GLU A 79 -29.02 -17.07 -14.00
CA GLU A 79 -28.06 -15.99 -14.22
C GLU A 79 -26.94 -16.54 -15.11
N GLU A 80 -26.74 -15.91 -16.26
CA GLU A 80 -25.49 -16.08 -17.00
C GLU A 80 -24.35 -15.80 -16.02
N VAL A 81 -23.54 -16.82 -15.74
CA VAL A 81 -22.32 -16.66 -14.97
C VAL A 81 -21.38 -15.77 -15.78
N LYS A 82 -21.48 -14.45 -15.58
CA LYS A 82 -20.45 -13.52 -16.02
C LYS A 82 -19.17 -13.91 -15.29
N ASN A 83 -18.15 -14.31 -16.04
CA ASN A 83 -16.81 -14.54 -15.50
C ASN A 83 -16.18 -13.18 -15.14
N THR A 84 -16.61 -12.58 -14.02
CA THR A 84 -16.01 -11.37 -13.46
C THR A 84 -14.76 -11.71 -12.65
N LEU A 85 -13.80 -10.78 -12.61
CA LEU A 85 -12.57 -10.95 -11.80
C LEU A 85 -12.92 -11.07 -10.31
N TRP A 86 -13.96 -10.34 -9.88
CA TRP A 86 -14.46 -10.33 -8.52
C TRP A 86 -15.98 -10.54 -8.47
N ASP A 87 -16.46 -11.23 -7.43
CA ASP A 87 -17.87 -11.45 -7.16
C ASP A 87 -18.10 -11.70 -5.66
N THR A 88 -19.36 -11.80 -5.25
CA THR A 88 -19.75 -11.99 -3.85
C THR A 88 -19.30 -13.34 -3.28
N ASN A 89 -19.24 -14.40 -4.09
CA ASN A 89 -18.74 -15.71 -3.63
C ASN A 89 -17.25 -15.64 -3.31
N LYS A 90 -16.47 -14.96 -4.15
CA LYS A 90 -15.04 -14.69 -3.91
C LYS A 90 -14.85 -13.82 -2.67
N ALA A 91 -15.71 -12.82 -2.45
CA ALA A 91 -15.69 -11.99 -1.25
C ALA A 91 -15.91 -12.81 0.04
N SER A 92 -16.90 -13.70 0.07
CA SER A 92 -17.13 -14.59 1.23
C SER A 92 -15.97 -15.56 1.49
N LYS A 93 -15.34 -16.08 0.42
CA LYS A 93 -14.12 -16.90 0.54
C LYS A 93 -12.96 -16.10 1.13
N LEU A 94 -12.79 -14.86 0.68
CA LEU A 94 -11.73 -13.97 1.18
C LEU A 94 -11.93 -13.62 2.66
N GLU A 95 -13.15 -13.31 3.08
CA GLU A 95 -13.46 -13.05 4.49
C GLU A 95 -13.08 -14.25 5.36
N THR A 96 -13.53 -15.45 4.97
CA THR A 96 -13.20 -16.69 5.69
C THR A 96 -11.69 -16.90 5.77
N PHE A 97 -10.98 -16.73 4.65
CA PHE A 97 -9.54 -16.90 4.56
C PHE A 97 -8.78 -15.90 5.44
N VAL A 98 -9.08 -14.60 5.34
CA VAL A 98 -8.39 -13.54 6.10
C VAL A 98 -8.63 -13.69 7.59
N THR A 99 -9.86 -14.04 8.03
CA THR A 99 -10.14 -14.29 9.44
C THR A 99 -9.36 -15.50 9.98
N GLN A 100 -9.24 -16.58 9.22
CA GLN A 100 -8.47 -17.76 9.65
C GLN A 100 -6.96 -17.48 9.63
N TRP A 101 -6.48 -16.81 8.59
CA TRP A 101 -5.08 -16.40 8.48
C TRP A 101 -4.67 -15.50 9.65
N GLY A 102 -5.49 -14.49 10.01
CA GLY A 102 -5.23 -13.62 11.15
C GLY A 102 -5.02 -14.39 12.46
N LYS A 103 -5.84 -15.42 12.72
CA LYS A 103 -5.72 -16.26 13.91
C LYS A 103 -4.36 -16.95 14.01
N THR A 104 -3.72 -17.28 12.89
CA THR A 104 -2.38 -17.89 12.88
C THR A 104 -1.28 -16.93 13.34
N LEU A 105 -1.56 -15.63 13.29
CA LEU A 105 -0.70 -14.56 13.79
C LEU A 105 -1.15 -14.03 15.15
N GLY A 106 -2.20 -14.60 15.75
CA GLY A 106 -2.82 -14.05 16.96
C GLY A 106 -3.49 -12.68 16.74
N GLN A 107 -3.90 -12.39 15.50
CA GLN A 107 -4.50 -11.12 15.08
C GLN A 107 -5.96 -11.33 14.65
N GLU A 108 -6.81 -10.32 14.87
CA GLU A 108 -8.21 -10.34 14.47
C GLU A 108 -8.49 -9.29 13.40
N TYR A 109 -8.75 -9.73 12.16
CA TYR A 109 -9.04 -8.84 11.04
C TYR A 109 -10.54 -8.71 10.80
N LYS A 110 -11.00 -7.47 10.59
CA LYS A 110 -12.38 -7.12 10.19
C LYS A 110 -12.41 -6.48 8.82
N SER A 111 -13.52 -6.68 8.11
CA SER A 111 -13.75 -6.05 6.79
C SER A 111 -14.26 -4.62 6.92
N TYR A 112 -13.78 -3.75 6.03
CA TYR A 112 -14.20 -2.36 5.92
C TYR A 112 -14.54 -2.02 4.46
N ASN A 113 -15.36 -1.00 4.26
CA ASN A 113 -15.85 -0.56 2.95
C ASN A 113 -16.15 0.94 2.95
N LEU A 114 -16.70 1.46 1.85
CA LEU A 114 -17.03 2.89 1.70
C LEU A 114 -18.05 3.42 2.72
N GLN A 115 -18.96 2.56 3.20
CA GLN A 115 -19.98 2.92 4.19
C GLN A 115 -19.51 2.66 5.63
N ASN A 116 -18.51 1.81 5.82
CA ASN A 116 -17.92 1.44 7.10
C ASN A 116 -16.39 1.49 7.01
N ASN A 117 -15.82 2.66 7.27
CA ASN A 117 -14.37 2.89 7.19
C ASN A 117 -13.66 2.43 8.46
N VAL A 118 -12.41 1.99 8.31
CA VAL A 118 -11.47 1.86 9.44
C VAL A 118 -10.80 3.20 9.74
N SER A 119 -10.53 3.50 11.01
CA SER A 119 -9.78 4.70 11.41
C SER A 119 -8.33 4.34 11.76
N LEU A 120 -7.44 4.34 10.77
CA LEU A 120 -6.01 4.09 10.99
C LEU A 120 -5.36 5.39 11.51
N TYR A 121 -5.12 5.44 12.83
CA TYR A 121 -4.58 6.63 13.52
C TYR A 121 -5.34 7.94 13.20
N GLY A 122 -6.67 7.85 13.01
CA GLY A 122 -7.53 8.99 12.65
C GLY A 122 -7.76 9.18 11.16
N THR A 123 -7.08 8.40 10.29
CA THR A 123 -7.29 8.44 8.84
C THR A 123 -8.38 7.44 8.44
N PRO A 124 -9.53 7.88 7.89
CA PRO A 124 -10.62 6.98 7.52
C PRO A 124 -10.32 6.25 6.21
N LEU A 125 -10.12 4.93 6.22
CA LEU A 125 -9.84 4.12 5.04
C LEU A 125 -10.99 3.15 4.72
N PRO A 126 -11.31 2.94 3.44
CA PRO A 126 -10.62 3.45 2.25
C PRO A 126 -11.03 4.86 1.79
N GLN A 127 -12.01 5.50 2.44
CA GLN A 127 -12.59 6.76 1.96
C GLN A 127 -11.56 7.88 1.75
N ALA A 128 -10.57 8.04 2.63
CA ALA A 128 -9.56 9.08 2.52
C ALA A 128 -8.77 9.03 1.20
N VAL A 129 -8.45 7.83 0.71
CA VAL A 129 -7.74 7.68 -0.57
C VAL A 129 -8.66 7.69 -1.78
N ILE A 130 -9.91 7.25 -1.62
CA ILE A 130 -10.90 7.27 -2.70
C ILE A 130 -11.39 8.70 -2.98
N ASN A 131 -11.56 9.52 -1.94
CA ASN A 131 -11.96 10.93 -2.08
C ASN A 131 -10.79 11.84 -2.49
N GLY A 132 -9.55 11.35 -2.42
CA GLY A 132 -8.35 12.13 -2.70
C GLY A 132 -7.90 13.03 -1.55
N ASP A 133 -8.48 12.88 -0.35
CA ASP A 133 -7.98 13.53 0.87
C ASP A 133 -6.56 13.09 1.21
N TRP A 134 -6.20 11.85 0.83
CA TRP A 134 -4.85 11.32 0.77
C TRP A 134 -4.61 10.72 -0.61
N LYS A 135 -3.37 10.78 -1.10
CA LYS A 135 -3.00 10.09 -2.34
C LYS A 135 -2.41 8.73 -2.00
N MET A 136 -3.04 7.64 -2.45
CA MET A 136 -2.42 6.32 -2.36
C MET A 136 -1.11 6.33 -3.16
N ALA A 137 -0.03 5.83 -2.58
CA ALA A 137 1.25 5.70 -3.24
C ALA A 137 1.79 4.29 -3.08
N ILE A 138 2.22 3.67 -4.18
CA ILE A 138 2.87 2.35 -4.20
C ILE A 138 4.32 2.56 -4.67
N ASN A 139 5.29 2.01 -3.94
CA ASN A 139 6.72 2.21 -4.22
C ASN A 139 7.07 3.70 -4.38
N GLU A 140 6.56 4.53 -3.45
CA GLU A 140 6.73 5.99 -3.42
C GLU A 140 6.10 6.78 -4.59
N ALA A 141 5.49 6.11 -5.56
CA ALA A 141 4.79 6.74 -6.68
C ALA A 141 3.28 6.83 -6.40
N PRO A 142 2.64 8.00 -6.58
CA PRO A 142 1.19 8.13 -6.42
C PRO A 142 0.47 7.31 -7.49
N VAL A 143 -0.62 6.66 -7.09
CA VAL A 143 -1.48 5.86 -7.97
C VAL A 143 -2.93 6.27 -7.77
N THR A 144 -3.73 6.16 -8.84
CA THR A 144 -5.18 6.30 -8.74
C THR A 144 -5.79 5.03 -8.17
N VAL A 145 -6.77 5.18 -7.28
CA VAL A 145 -7.50 4.06 -6.67
C VAL A 145 -9.00 4.30 -6.78
N GLN A 146 -9.75 3.24 -7.09
CA GLN A 146 -11.21 3.25 -7.05
C GLN A 146 -11.72 2.00 -6.34
N TRP A 147 -12.89 2.10 -5.70
CA TRP A 147 -13.63 0.91 -5.30
C TRP A 147 -14.24 0.24 -6.54
N SER A 148 -14.19 -1.09 -6.61
CA SER A 148 -14.73 -1.88 -7.71
C SER A 148 -15.49 -3.10 -7.16
N GLU A 149 -16.72 -3.31 -7.63
CA GLU A 149 -17.53 -4.46 -7.23
C GLU A 149 -17.17 -5.73 -8.01
N ASP A 150 -16.58 -5.59 -9.20
CA ASP A 150 -16.27 -6.70 -10.12
C ASP A 150 -14.77 -6.89 -10.39
N GLY A 151 -13.93 -6.08 -9.76
CA GLY A 151 -12.47 -6.11 -9.88
C GLY A 151 -11.92 -5.39 -11.11
N THR A 152 -12.79 -4.77 -11.92
CA THR A 152 -12.40 -4.01 -13.12
C THR A 152 -12.58 -2.51 -12.91
N GLY A 153 -11.94 -1.70 -13.76
CA GLY A 153 -12.04 -0.24 -13.70
C GLY A 153 -10.93 0.48 -14.45
N HIS A 154 -10.89 1.81 -14.30
CA HIS A 154 -9.96 2.68 -15.02
C HIS A 154 -8.84 3.24 -14.13
N ALA A 155 -8.91 3.05 -12.81
CA ALA A 155 -7.84 3.41 -11.91
C ALA A 155 -6.65 2.46 -12.04
N ASP A 156 -5.47 2.92 -11.62
CA ASP A 156 -4.25 2.11 -11.54
C ASP A 156 -4.45 0.91 -10.59
N PHE A 157 -5.23 1.10 -9.52
CA PHE A 157 -5.61 0.06 -8.58
C PHE A 157 -7.13 0.00 -8.34
N ASN A 158 -7.74 -1.14 -8.70
CA ASN A 158 -9.17 -1.41 -8.48
C ASN A 158 -9.34 -2.18 -7.17
N LEU A 159 -9.69 -1.46 -6.10
CA LEU A 159 -9.87 -1.99 -4.74
C LEU A 159 -11.20 -2.74 -4.62
N VAL A 160 -11.17 -3.96 -4.11
CA VAL A 160 -12.37 -4.80 -3.95
C VAL A 160 -12.67 -5.18 -2.50
N ALA A 161 -11.68 -5.14 -1.62
CA ALA A 161 -11.88 -5.38 -0.19
C ALA A 161 -10.80 -4.71 0.66
N VAL A 162 -11.19 -4.31 1.88
CA VAL A 162 -10.28 -3.77 2.90
C VAL A 162 -10.43 -4.59 4.17
N TYR A 163 -9.30 -4.99 4.75
CA TYR A 163 -9.27 -5.66 6.06
C TYR A 163 -8.28 -4.99 7.00
N SER A 164 -8.62 -4.91 8.28
CA SER A 164 -7.74 -4.31 9.28
C SER A 164 -7.94 -4.93 10.66
N ASP A 165 -6.86 -4.94 11.43
CA ASP A 165 -6.80 -5.35 12.83
C ASP A 165 -6.84 -4.16 13.81
N VAL A 166 -7.11 -2.94 13.35
CA VAL A 166 -7.05 -1.70 14.16
C VAL A 166 -7.84 -1.78 15.47
N GLU A 167 -8.94 -2.53 15.52
CA GLU A 167 -9.77 -2.66 16.74
C GLU A 167 -9.12 -3.50 17.84
N THR A 168 -8.20 -4.40 17.50
CA THR A 168 -7.55 -5.34 18.44
C THR A 168 -6.03 -5.23 18.47
N GLY A 169 -5.43 -4.66 17.42
CA GLY A 169 -3.99 -4.53 17.25
C GLY A 169 -3.39 -3.54 18.23
N GLU A 170 -2.16 -3.83 18.65
CA GLU A 170 -1.40 -2.93 19.51
C GLU A 170 -1.22 -1.56 18.84
N TYR A 171 -1.29 -0.49 19.63
CA TYR A 171 -1.11 0.87 19.14
C TYR A 171 0.28 1.03 18.50
N LEU A 172 0.35 1.58 17.29
CA LEU A 172 1.54 1.63 16.41
C LEU A 172 1.92 0.32 15.71
N GLY A 173 1.22 -0.78 16.00
CA GLY A 173 1.36 -2.08 15.34
C GLY A 173 0.16 -2.44 14.45
N GLN A 174 -0.72 -1.49 14.13
CA GLN A 174 -1.95 -1.75 13.36
C GLN A 174 -1.67 -1.82 11.86
N HIS A 175 -2.44 -2.66 11.17
CA HIS A 175 -2.33 -3.00 9.75
C HIS A 175 -3.63 -2.70 9.01
N VAL A 176 -3.52 -2.15 7.80
CA VAL A 176 -4.64 -2.07 6.86
C VAL A 176 -4.22 -2.69 5.54
N TYR A 177 -4.92 -3.75 5.14
CA TYR A 177 -4.74 -4.43 3.86
C TYR A 177 -5.80 -4.02 2.85
N PHE A 178 -5.33 -3.73 1.65
CA PHE A 178 -6.10 -3.44 0.46
C PHE A 178 -5.95 -4.60 -0.51
N PHE A 179 -7.05 -5.29 -0.80
CA PHE A 179 -7.13 -6.37 -1.78
C PHE A 179 -7.77 -5.83 -3.04
N GLY A 180 -7.12 -6.03 -4.19
CA GLY A 180 -7.59 -5.45 -5.44
C GLY A 180 -6.77 -5.87 -6.64
N PHE A 181 -6.97 -5.18 -7.74
CA PHE A 181 -6.39 -5.52 -9.03
C PHE A 181 -5.57 -4.35 -9.58
N GLN A 182 -4.32 -4.63 -9.93
CA GLN A 182 -3.47 -3.73 -10.72
C GLN A 182 -3.20 -4.38 -12.07
N ASN A 183 -3.61 -3.72 -13.15
CA ASN A 183 -3.53 -4.29 -14.52
C ASN A 183 -4.18 -5.69 -14.63
N GLY A 184 -5.32 -5.90 -13.96
CA GLY A 184 -6.04 -7.17 -13.93
C GLY A 184 -5.37 -8.28 -13.11
N GLN A 185 -4.22 -8.03 -12.48
CA GLN A 185 -3.54 -8.99 -11.61
C GLN A 185 -3.94 -8.77 -10.15
N PRO A 186 -4.26 -9.84 -9.40
CA PRO A 186 -4.58 -9.72 -7.98
C PRO A 186 -3.35 -9.25 -7.19
N LYS A 187 -3.54 -8.21 -6.37
CA LYS A 187 -2.53 -7.61 -5.50
C LYS A 187 -3.09 -7.37 -4.11
N VAL A 188 -2.22 -7.53 -3.11
CA VAL A 188 -2.52 -7.25 -1.71
C VAL A 188 -1.52 -6.22 -1.22
N TYR A 189 -2.02 -5.04 -0.88
CA TYR A 189 -1.23 -3.90 -0.43
C TYR A 189 -1.45 -3.67 1.06
N LEU A 190 -0.39 -3.35 1.78
CA LEU A 190 -0.39 -3.07 3.21
C LEU A 190 0.01 -1.61 3.46
N THR A 191 -0.67 -0.96 4.38
CA THR A 191 -0.16 0.24 5.03
C THR A 191 -0.16 0.10 6.55
N GLN A 192 0.90 0.62 7.16
CA GLN A 192 1.06 0.79 8.61
C GLN A 192 1.50 2.23 8.93
N GLN A 193 1.30 3.15 7.98
CA GLN A 193 1.76 4.52 8.10
C GLN A 193 1.05 5.23 9.27
N ASN A 194 1.84 5.76 10.20
CA ASN A 194 1.38 6.42 11.41
C ASN A 194 1.69 7.93 11.46
N GLN A 195 2.31 8.47 10.41
CA GLN A 195 2.69 9.87 10.30
C GLN A 195 2.32 10.40 8.92
N GLY A 196 1.98 11.69 8.85
CA GLY A 196 1.83 12.36 7.57
C GLY A 196 3.16 12.68 6.89
N ASN A 197 3.07 13.22 5.68
CA ASN A 197 4.21 13.72 4.92
C ASN A 197 3.80 14.96 4.11
N GLU A 198 4.80 15.68 3.59
CA GLU A 198 4.63 16.93 2.86
C GLU A 198 3.78 16.80 1.59
N ASN A 199 3.74 15.60 1.00
CA ASN A 199 3.00 15.31 -0.22
C ASN A 199 1.58 14.79 0.03
N ASN A 200 1.21 14.58 1.30
CA ASN A 200 -0.04 13.99 1.72
C ASN A 200 -0.29 12.61 1.07
N TYR A 201 0.78 11.81 0.98
CA TYR A 201 0.74 10.47 0.44
C TYR A 201 0.45 9.46 1.55
N LEU A 202 -0.38 8.47 1.25
CA LEU A 202 -0.52 7.28 2.08
C LEU A 202 0.20 6.14 1.37
N TYR A 203 1.35 5.75 1.92
CA TYR A 203 2.22 4.75 1.33
C TYR A 203 1.71 3.34 1.62
N PHE A 204 1.62 2.57 0.55
CA PHE A 204 1.31 1.15 0.55
C PHE A 204 2.45 0.37 -0.07
N ASN A 205 2.69 -0.83 0.45
CA ASN A 205 3.63 -1.79 -0.12
C ASN A 205 2.93 -3.10 -0.36
N GLU A 206 3.32 -3.81 -1.41
CA GLU A 206 2.78 -5.16 -1.62
C GLU A 206 3.17 -6.01 -0.40
N THR A 207 2.21 -6.71 0.20
CA THR A 207 2.48 -7.53 1.37
C THR A 207 3.55 -8.57 1.04
N GLN A 208 4.45 -8.77 1.99
CA GLN A 208 5.46 -9.82 1.85
C GLN A 208 4.92 -11.17 2.34
N ASN A 209 3.72 -11.20 2.95
CA ASN A 209 3.08 -12.42 3.40
C ASN A 209 2.64 -13.25 2.18
N GLN A 210 3.33 -14.36 1.96
CA GLN A 210 3.09 -15.23 0.82
C GLN A 210 1.73 -15.93 0.90
N GLN A 211 1.24 -16.21 2.10
CA GLN A 211 -0.07 -16.83 2.30
C GLN A 211 -1.18 -15.88 1.87
N LEU A 212 -1.12 -14.60 2.24
CA LEU A 212 -2.08 -13.60 1.78
C LEU A 212 -2.05 -13.43 0.25
N LYS A 213 -0.86 -13.27 -0.34
CA LYS A 213 -0.72 -13.12 -1.79
C LYS A 213 -1.27 -14.32 -2.54
N GLN A 214 -0.84 -15.52 -2.15
CA GLN A 214 -1.25 -16.75 -2.81
C GLN A 214 -2.72 -17.03 -2.53
N GLY A 215 -3.19 -16.88 -1.30
CA GLY A 215 -4.58 -17.12 -0.93
C GLY A 215 -5.55 -16.20 -1.67
N PHE A 216 -5.23 -14.91 -1.83
CA PHE A 216 -6.04 -14.02 -2.64
C PHE A 216 -6.02 -14.41 -4.12
N SER A 217 -4.84 -14.75 -4.67
CA SER A 217 -4.72 -15.25 -6.04
C SER A 217 -5.53 -16.52 -6.28
N ASP A 218 -5.47 -17.49 -5.35
CA ASP A 218 -6.21 -18.75 -5.41
C ASP A 218 -7.73 -18.47 -5.45
N ILE A 219 -8.22 -17.60 -4.55
CA ILE A 219 -9.64 -17.22 -4.50
C ILE A 219 -10.10 -16.60 -5.83
N VAL A 220 -9.32 -15.65 -6.37
CA VAL A 220 -9.60 -15.01 -7.66
C VAL A 220 -9.67 -16.03 -8.79
N ASN A 221 -8.77 -17.01 -8.76
CA ASN A 221 -8.72 -18.11 -9.74
C ASN A 221 -9.72 -19.26 -9.45
N GLY A 222 -10.62 -19.08 -8.47
CA GLY A 222 -11.63 -20.08 -8.11
C GLY A 222 -11.10 -21.28 -7.34
N GLN A 223 -9.83 -21.26 -6.94
CA GLN A 223 -9.16 -22.29 -6.16
C GLN A 223 -9.44 -22.10 -4.66
N THR A 224 -9.20 -23.15 -3.88
CA THR A 224 -9.31 -23.08 -2.41
C THR A 224 -7.97 -22.63 -1.84
N PRO A 225 -7.92 -21.46 -1.17
CA PRO A 225 -6.68 -20.97 -0.57
C PRO A 225 -6.19 -21.93 0.52
N GLN A 226 -4.88 -22.13 0.58
CA GLN A 226 -4.26 -22.91 1.66
C GLN A 226 -4.20 -22.06 2.94
N THR A 227 -5.09 -22.31 3.88
CA THR A 227 -4.98 -21.70 5.21
C THR A 227 -4.03 -22.54 6.08
N PRO A 228 -2.96 -21.97 6.66
CA PRO A 228 -2.24 -22.66 7.74
C PRO A 228 -3.21 -23.01 8.87
N VAL A 229 -3.18 -24.26 9.31
CA VAL A 229 -3.86 -24.68 10.54
C VAL A 229 -3.07 -24.08 11.70
N VAL A 230 -3.76 -23.45 12.66
CA VAL A 230 -3.17 -23.07 13.94
C VAL A 230 -2.70 -24.36 14.61
N GLU A 231 -1.42 -24.67 14.51
CA GLU A 231 -0.82 -25.70 15.34
C GLU A 231 -0.80 -25.15 16.77
N GLU A 232 -1.77 -25.57 17.58
CA GLU A 232 -1.69 -25.44 19.03
C GLU A 232 -0.41 -26.13 19.48
N SER A 233 0.53 -25.34 20.01
CA SER A 233 1.85 -25.75 20.46
C SER A 233 1.82 -27.00 21.36
N THR A 234 1.93 -28.17 20.74
CA THR A 234 2.48 -29.36 21.40
C THR A 234 3.78 -29.67 20.68
N GLN A 235 4.89 -29.45 21.37
CA GLN A 235 6.22 -29.76 20.88
C GLN A 235 6.28 -31.24 20.48
N GLN A 236 6.30 -31.52 19.18
CA GLN A 236 6.87 -32.76 18.68
C GLN A 236 7.43 -32.57 17.27
N ALA A 237 8.75 -32.60 17.20
CA ALA A 237 9.51 -32.58 15.97
C ALA A 237 8.99 -33.65 15.00
N THR A 238 8.49 -33.22 13.84
CA THR A 238 8.21 -34.10 12.72
C THR A 238 8.99 -33.61 11.51
N THR A 239 10.05 -34.34 11.21
CA THR A 239 10.90 -34.16 10.04
C THR A 239 10.09 -34.53 8.79
N THR A 240 9.80 -33.56 7.93
CA THR A 240 9.33 -33.85 6.57
C THR A 240 10.40 -33.40 5.59
N THR A 241 11.04 -34.39 4.98
CA THR A 241 12.05 -34.24 3.94
C THR A 241 11.39 -33.86 2.62
N THR A 242 11.72 -32.67 2.11
CA THR A 242 11.78 -32.43 0.66
C THR A 242 12.91 -31.43 0.35
N GLN A 243 13.95 -31.94 -0.32
CA GLN A 243 14.97 -31.21 -1.10
C GLN A 243 14.32 -30.11 -1.96
N SER A 244 14.84 -28.88 -2.16
CA SER A 244 16.19 -28.30 -2.11
C SER A 244 16.01 -26.80 -1.90
N THR A 245 16.73 -26.10 -1.02
CA THR A 245 18.07 -25.55 -1.24
C THR A 245 18.58 -25.16 0.15
N SER A 246 19.84 -25.43 0.46
CA SER A 246 20.44 -25.17 1.77
C SER A 246 20.36 -23.69 2.19
N SER A 247 19.34 -23.29 2.95
CA SER A 247 19.45 -22.18 3.88
C SER A 247 19.59 -22.77 5.28
N SER A 248 20.79 -22.67 5.84
CA SER A 248 20.94 -22.71 7.28
C SER A 248 20.07 -21.59 7.85
N GLY A 249 18.97 -21.94 8.52
CA GLY A 249 18.06 -20.97 9.12
C GLY A 249 18.81 -19.98 10.02
N ILE A 250 18.31 -18.76 10.10
CA ILE A 250 18.90 -17.71 10.95
C ILE A 250 18.48 -18.00 12.38
N SER A 251 19.42 -18.52 13.18
CA SER A 251 19.15 -19.02 14.54
C SER A 251 19.61 -18.08 15.67
N SER A 252 20.23 -16.94 15.35
CA SER A 252 20.67 -15.96 16.33
C SER A 252 20.76 -14.56 15.74
N TRP A 253 20.81 -13.56 16.62
CA TRP A 253 21.01 -12.17 16.24
C TRP A 253 22.39 -11.96 15.57
N GLU A 254 23.45 -12.64 16.03
CA GLU A 254 24.77 -12.58 15.39
C GLU A 254 24.73 -13.17 13.97
N ALA A 255 24.06 -14.30 13.76
CA ALA A 255 23.87 -14.89 12.43
C ALA A 255 23.04 -13.97 11.52
N ALA A 256 22.04 -13.28 12.08
CA ALA A 256 21.25 -12.29 11.37
C ALA A 256 22.11 -11.10 10.92
N LYS A 257 22.95 -10.55 11.82
CA LYS A 257 23.89 -9.47 11.51
C LYS A 257 24.85 -9.88 10.40
N GLU A 258 25.46 -11.06 10.48
CA GLU A 258 26.34 -11.58 9.43
C GLU A 258 25.61 -11.75 8.10
N SER A 259 24.38 -12.26 8.12
CA SER A 259 23.56 -12.39 6.91
C SER A 259 23.33 -11.04 6.23
N VAL A 260 23.02 -9.99 7.00
CA VAL A 260 22.86 -8.62 6.48
C VAL A 260 24.14 -8.10 5.85
N LEU A 261 25.29 -8.24 6.53
CA LEU A 261 26.59 -7.79 6.03
C LEU A 261 27.05 -8.56 4.79
N ASN A 262 26.83 -9.88 4.75
CA ASN A 262 27.16 -10.72 3.60
C ASN A 262 26.29 -10.40 2.36
N ASN A 263 25.14 -9.77 2.56
CA ASN A 263 24.21 -9.36 1.50
C ASN A 263 24.21 -7.84 1.27
N LYS A 264 25.30 -7.14 1.63
CA LYS A 264 25.46 -5.70 1.47
C LYS A 264 25.23 -5.20 0.03
N ALA A 265 25.52 -6.04 -0.97
CA ALA A 265 25.26 -5.72 -2.38
C ALA A 265 23.76 -5.53 -2.73
N LEU A 266 22.85 -6.05 -1.90
CA LEU A 266 21.40 -5.96 -2.09
C LEU A 266 20.76 -4.79 -1.32
N TRP A 267 21.55 -4.05 -0.54
CA TRP A 267 21.01 -2.95 0.26
C TRP A 267 20.51 -1.81 -0.62
N LEU A 268 19.49 -1.12 -0.13
CA LEU A 268 19.01 0.13 -0.69
C LEU A 268 19.86 1.28 -0.13
N TYR A 269 20.42 2.08 -1.04
CA TYR A 269 21.25 3.24 -0.73
C TYR A 269 20.45 4.52 -0.91
N ASP A 270 20.62 5.45 0.03
CA ASP A 270 19.84 6.68 0.08
C ASP A 270 20.44 7.72 -0.86
N SER A 271 21.77 7.82 -0.90
CA SER A 271 22.48 8.73 -1.80
C SER A 271 22.81 8.03 -3.14
N PRO A 272 22.62 8.71 -4.29
CA PRO A 272 22.81 8.11 -5.61
C PRO A 272 24.26 7.71 -5.92
N ASP A 273 25.23 8.29 -5.20
CA ASP A 273 26.66 7.99 -5.31
C ASP A 273 27.10 6.86 -4.35
N LYS A 274 26.26 6.48 -3.37
CA LYS A 274 26.56 5.45 -2.38
C LYS A 274 26.19 4.07 -2.89
N ASN A 275 27.02 3.09 -2.54
CA ASN A 275 26.87 1.68 -2.92
C ASN A 275 27.71 0.77 -2.00
N VAL A 276 27.64 -0.53 -2.25
CA VAL A 276 28.35 -1.57 -1.48
C VAL A 276 29.85 -1.30 -1.28
N SER A 277 30.53 -0.69 -2.26
CA SER A 277 31.97 -0.49 -2.26
C SER A 277 32.44 0.75 -1.51
N ASN A 278 31.60 1.79 -1.39
CA ASN A 278 31.99 3.09 -0.85
C ASN A 278 31.14 3.57 0.34
N THR A 279 30.14 2.79 0.77
CA THR A 279 29.44 3.02 2.02
C THR A 279 30.19 2.40 3.19
N ASN A 280 30.61 3.23 4.14
CA ASN A 280 31.29 2.78 5.35
C ASN A 280 30.28 2.46 6.46
N LEU A 281 30.57 1.39 7.19
CA LEU A 281 29.81 1.00 8.38
C LEU A 281 30.36 1.74 9.59
N ILE A 282 29.51 2.47 10.31
CA ILE A 282 29.88 3.24 11.50
C ILE A 282 29.59 2.41 12.76
N SER A 283 28.38 1.86 12.88
CA SER A 283 27.98 1.04 14.02
C SER A 283 26.82 0.10 13.69
N THR A 284 26.57 -0.85 14.59
CA THR A 284 25.38 -1.71 14.58
C THR A 284 24.75 -1.66 15.98
N ASN A 285 23.43 -1.78 16.08
CA ASN A 285 22.76 -1.88 17.37
C ASN A 285 23.30 -3.05 18.18
N GLU A 286 23.39 -2.89 19.50
CA GLU A 286 23.70 -3.96 20.45
C GLU A 286 22.54 -4.18 21.44
N TYR A 287 21.36 -3.66 21.10
CA TYR A 287 20.09 -3.75 21.83
C TYR A 287 19.00 -4.32 20.92
N MET A 288 17.87 -4.77 21.48
CA MET A 288 16.79 -5.46 20.73
C MET A 288 17.29 -6.69 19.97
N LYS A 289 17.99 -7.58 20.69
CA LYS A 289 18.51 -8.84 20.14
C LYS A 289 17.50 -9.99 20.17
N ASP A 290 16.37 -9.78 20.83
CA ASP A 290 15.32 -10.77 20.96
C ASP A 290 14.67 -11.06 19.62
N LEU A 291 14.18 -12.29 19.47
CA LEU A 291 13.42 -12.69 18.30
C LEU A 291 12.05 -11.99 18.33
N MET A 292 11.77 -11.25 17.27
CA MET A 292 10.50 -10.54 17.06
C MET A 292 9.63 -11.31 16.07
N GLN A 293 8.37 -10.91 15.93
CA GLN A 293 7.44 -11.51 14.98
C GLN A 293 6.62 -10.43 14.28
N ASP A 294 6.42 -10.57 12.97
CA ASP A 294 5.46 -9.81 12.18
C ASP A 294 4.67 -10.75 11.27
N GLU A 295 3.84 -10.17 10.39
CA GLU A 295 3.06 -10.91 9.39
C GLU A 295 3.90 -11.83 8.48
N ASN A 296 5.20 -11.56 8.30
CA ASN A 296 6.07 -12.30 7.41
C ASN A 296 6.81 -13.43 8.12
N GLY A 297 6.76 -13.49 9.45
CA GLY A 297 7.35 -14.54 10.27
C GLY A 297 8.22 -13.99 11.40
N SER A 298 8.93 -14.89 12.08
CA SER A 298 9.86 -14.51 13.14
C SER A 298 11.16 -13.93 12.55
N TYR A 299 11.63 -12.82 13.12
CA TYR A 299 12.79 -12.08 12.63
C TYR A 299 13.64 -11.46 13.72
N TYR A 300 14.90 -11.15 13.40
CA TYR A 300 15.78 -10.30 14.20
C TYR A 300 15.90 -8.90 13.59
N SER A 301 15.91 -7.88 14.45
CA SER A 301 16.08 -6.48 14.05
C SER A 301 17.56 -6.08 14.03
N ILE A 302 18.05 -5.68 12.86
CA ILE A 302 19.43 -5.21 12.66
C ILE A 302 19.38 -3.74 12.21
N ASN A 303 19.92 -2.84 13.03
CA ASN A 303 20.03 -1.41 12.74
C ASN A 303 21.50 -1.06 12.57
N ILE A 304 21.85 -0.52 11.40
CA ILE A 304 23.22 -0.19 11.03
C ILE A 304 23.29 1.30 10.77
N VAL A 305 24.25 1.99 11.38
CA VAL A 305 24.58 3.37 11.01
C VAL A 305 25.71 3.33 10.00
N THR A 306 25.54 4.07 8.92
CA THR A 306 26.49 4.19 7.82
C THR A 306 26.82 5.65 7.55
N ASP A 307 27.84 5.89 6.72
CA ASP A 307 28.15 7.22 6.18
C ASP A 307 27.33 7.59 4.94
N ASP A 308 26.26 6.85 4.64
CA ASP A 308 25.26 7.20 3.63
C ASP A 308 24.22 8.14 4.25
N ASP A 309 24.67 9.36 4.55
CA ASP A 309 23.92 10.42 5.21
C ASP A 309 22.99 11.18 4.26
N GLY A 310 22.45 10.49 3.24
CA GLY A 310 21.50 11.05 2.29
C GLY A 310 20.33 11.77 2.95
N ASN A 311 19.45 12.38 2.17
CA ASN A 311 18.42 13.32 2.65
C ASN A 311 17.25 12.64 3.43
N THR A 312 17.54 11.61 4.22
CA THR A 312 16.60 10.84 5.03
C THR A 312 16.71 11.24 6.50
N THR A 313 15.59 11.12 7.23
CA THR A 313 15.49 11.43 8.65
C THR A 313 16.29 10.48 9.55
N MET A 314 16.89 9.41 8.99
CA MET A 314 17.69 8.43 9.74
C MET A 314 19.18 8.76 9.76
N ALA A 315 19.64 9.80 9.05
CA ALA A 315 21.03 10.29 9.08
C ALA A 315 22.07 9.15 8.95
N GLY A 316 21.93 8.32 7.91
CA GLY A 316 22.79 7.15 7.68
C GLY A 316 22.33 5.86 8.37
N GLY A 317 21.28 5.91 9.17
CA GLY A 317 20.65 4.73 9.77
C GLY A 317 19.90 3.89 8.74
N LYS A 318 20.23 2.60 8.67
CA LYS A 318 19.55 1.58 7.87
C LYS A 318 19.00 0.51 8.81
N GLN A 319 17.74 0.15 8.63
CA GLN A 319 17.04 -0.82 9.48
C GLN A 319 16.66 -2.04 8.66
N PHE A 320 16.92 -3.22 9.19
CA PHE A 320 16.68 -4.50 8.54
C PHE A 320 15.87 -5.43 9.45
N ARG A 321 14.96 -6.21 8.87
CA ARG A 321 14.38 -7.40 9.50
C ARG A 321 14.96 -8.63 8.81
N VAL A 322 15.60 -9.50 9.58
CA VAL A 322 16.19 -10.74 9.09
C VAL A 322 15.36 -11.91 9.59
N TYR A 323 14.64 -12.54 8.68
CA TYR A 323 13.73 -13.63 9.00
C TYR A 323 14.49 -14.93 9.26
N THR A 324 13.92 -15.76 10.14
CA THR A 324 14.49 -17.06 10.54
C THR A 324 14.67 -18.03 9.37
N ASP A 325 13.93 -17.83 8.27
CA ASP A 325 14.07 -18.59 7.02
C ASP A 325 15.14 -18.06 6.05
N GLY A 326 15.82 -16.97 6.40
CA GLY A 326 16.93 -16.39 5.65
C GLY A 326 16.57 -15.20 4.76
N ARG A 327 15.28 -14.83 4.66
CA ARG A 327 14.84 -13.61 3.97
C ARG A 327 15.33 -12.36 4.70
N ILE A 328 15.56 -11.28 3.95
CA ILE A 328 15.97 -9.98 4.51
C ILE A 328 15.10 -8.89 3.94
N SER A 329 14.48 -8.08 4.80
CA SER A 329 13.84 -6.83 4.40
C SER A 329 14.57 -5.61 4.95
N GLN A 330 14.58 -4.52 4.20
CA GLN A 330 15.16 -3.24 4.59
C GLN A 330 14.06 -2.17 4.64
N ARG A 331 14.09 -1.30 5.65
CA ARG A 331 13.18 -0.17 5.78
C ARG A 331 13.39 0.82 4.63
N ILE A 332 12.30 1.31 4.05
CA ILE A 332 12.29 2.29 2.96
C ILE A 332 11.59 3.59 3.39
N GLY A 333 12.18 4.71 2.97
CA GLY A 333 11.64 6.05 3.19
C GLY A 333 11.51 6.45 4.66
N MET A 334 10.60 7.38 4.93
CA MET A 334 10.38 7.93 6.28
C MET A 334 9.38 7.14 7.14
N THR A 335 8.73 6.12 6.58
CA THR A 335 7.68 5.30 7.22
C THR A 335 8.20 3.96 7.75
N ASN A 336 7.46 3.27 8.63
CA ASN A 336 7.79 1.92 9.10
C ASN A 336 7.61 0.81 8.03
N ASN A 337 7.86 1.16 6.77
CA ASN A 337 7.65 0.31 5.59
C ASN A 337 8.94 -0.45 5.29
N PHE A 338 8.84 -1.74 5.00
CA PHE A 338 9.98 -2.61 4.70
C PHE A 338 9.81 -3.25 3.32
N GLN A 339 10.89 -3.26 2.54
CA GLN A 339 10.99 -3.93 1.25
C GLN A 339 11.88 -5.17 1.38
N MET A 340 11.44 -6.31 0.84
CA MET A 340 12.27 -7.51 0.78
C MET A 340 13.42 -7.31 -0.22
N ILE A 341 14.65 -7.52 0.25
CA ILE A 341 15.88 -7.39 -0.55
C ILE A 341 16.58 -8.75 -0.76
N LYS A 342 16.20 -9.79 0.00
CA LYS A 342 16.70 -11.17 -0.16
C LYS A 342 15.62 -12.19 0.18
#